data_AF-A0A3E0QD05-F1
#
_entry.id   AF-A0A3E0QD05-F1
#
_cell.length_a   1.000
_cell.length_b   1.000
_cell.length_c   1.000
_cell.angle_alpha   90.00
_cell.angle_beta   90.00
_cell.angle_gamma   90.00
#
_symmetry.space_group_name_H-M   'P 1'
#
loop_
_entity.id
_entity.type
_entity.pdbx_description
1 polymer ?
#
loop_
_entity_poly.entity_id
_entity_poly.type
_entity_poly.pdbx_seq_one_letter_code
_entity_poly.pdbx_strand_id
1 'polypeptide(L)'
;MKSKKDRKPESFITQPKFPGGNKAMDQFVSSNLRYPEEAIENKVEGTVAVDFDIDVFGNVIEAKIKHGIGYGCDEEALRLVKLLKFEKKKYQGMRVVFHRSINIHFRLHSASVKPVQGNQIQYNFIPAKPDITGKDKESTKSTTYTFNINLGN
;
A
#
# COMPACT_ATOMS: atom_id res chain seq x y z
N MET A 1 8.44 -3.03 53.66
CA MET A 1 7.50 -2.63 52.59
C MET A 1 8.19 -2.78 51.23
N LYS A 2 7.63 -3.55 50.28
CA LYS A 2 8.18 -3.61 48.91
C LYS A 2 7.57 -2.49 48.07
N SER A 3 8.44 -1.61 47.56
CA SER A 3 8.13 -0.53 46.63
C SER A 3 7.29 -1.06 45.46
N LYS A 4 6.08 -0.53 45.29
CA LYS A 4 5.28 -0.70 44.08
C LYS A 4 5.96 0.12 42.98
N LYS A 5 6.99 -0.47 42.39
CA LYS A 5 7.66 0.01 41.18
C LYS A 5 6.59 0.40 40.16
N ASP A 6 6.60 1.66 39.76
CA ASP A 6 5.71 2.28 38.78
C ASP A 6 5.66 1.44 37.50
N ARG A 7 4.67 0.54 37.40
CA ARG A 7 4.39 -0.17 36.16
C ARG A 7 3.66 0.83 35.27
N LYS A 8 4.38 1.43 34.33
CA LYS A 8 3.77 2.22 33.26
C LYS A 8 2.57 1.42 32.70
N PRO A 9 1.36 2.00 32.65
CA PRO A 9 0.16 1.31 32.17
C PRO A 9 0.26 0.86 30.71
N GLU A 10 1.24 1.36 29.96
CA GLU A 10 1.46 1.08 28.53
C GLU A 10 1.80 -0.38 28.20
N SER A 11 2.25 -1.20 29.16
CA SER A 11 2.69 -2.58 28.87
C SER A 11 1.58 -3.57 28.48
N PHE A 12 0.30 -3.21 28.65
CA PHE A 12 -0.83 -4.08 28.32
C PHE A 12 -1.53 -3.73 27.00
N ILE A 13 -1.21 -2.58 26.39
CA ILE A 13 -1.87 -2.10 25.17
C ILE A 13 -1.08 -2.56 23.95
N THR A 14 -1.59 -3.57 23.26
CA THR A 14 -1.07 -3.98 21.94
C THR A 14 -1.71 -3.13 20.84
N GLN A 15 -0.92 -2.70 19.84
CA GLN A 15 -1.43 -2.01 18.66
C GLN A 15 -2.40 -2.90 17.84
N PRO A 16 -3.41 -2.29 17.18
CA PRO A 16 -4.34 -3.00 16.33
C PRO A 16 -3.61 -3.54 15.09
N LYS A 17 -3.89 -4.80 14.76
CA LYS A 17 -3.37 -5.48 13.57
C LYS A 17 -4.52 -5.73 12.60
N PHE A 18 -4.25 -5.53 11.32
CA PHE A 18 -5.18 -5.94 10.27
C PHE A 18 -5.10 -7.47 10.11
N PRO A 19 -6.21 -8.17 9.87
CA PRO A 19 -6.20 -9.62 9.62
C PRO A 19 -5.28 -9.95 8.44
N GLY A 20 -4.26 -10.78 8.66
CA GLY A 20 -3.23 -11.08 7.65
C GLY A 20 -2.11 -10.04 7.53
N GLY A 21 -2.09 -9.04 8.41
CA GLY A 21 -1.04 -8.03 8.50
C GLY A 21 -1.13 -6.93 7.44
N ASN A 22 -0.08 -6.10 7.37
CA ASN A 22 -0.07 -4.92 6.50
C ASN A 22 -0.18 -5.30 5.00
N LYS A 23 0.46 -6.41 4.59
CA LYS A 23 0.39 -6.87 3.19
C LYS A 23 -1.05 -7.21 2.76
N ALA A 24 -1.82 -7.85 3.64
CA ALA A 24 -3.22 -8.16 3.37
C ALA A 24 -4.07 -6.88 3.31
N MET A 25 -3.75 -5.88 4.14
CA MET A 25 -4.39 -4.56 4.09
C MET A 25 -4.12 -3.86 2.76
N ASP A 26 -2.86 -3.85 2.29
CA ASP A 26 -2.49 -3.24 1.01
C ASP A 26 -3.19 -3.93 -0.18
N GLN A 27 -3.28 -5.27 -0.13
CA GLN A 27 -4.03 -6.05 -1.10
C GLN A 27 -5.53 -5.78 -1.05
N PHE A 28 -6.11 -5.65 0.14
CA PHE A 28 -7.51 -5.30 0.32
C PHE A 28 -7.81 -3.91 -0.27
N VAL A 29 -6.98 -2.91 0.04
CA VAL A 29 -7.09 -1.56 -0.52
C VAL A 29 -6.99 -1.63 -2.04
N SER A 30 -5.97 -2.28 -2.59
CA SER A 30 -5.75 -2.35 -4.04
C SER A 30 -6.89 -3.06 -4.79
N SER A 31 -7.47 -4.11 -4.21
CA SER A 31 -8.56 -4.89 -4.82
C SER A 31 -9.93 -4.21 -4.71
N ASN A 32 -10.12 -3.34 -3.72
CA ASN A 32 -11.38 -2.62 -3.50
C ASN A 32 -11.32 -1.16 -4.01
N LEU A 33 -10.14 -0.70 -4.43
CA LEU A 33 -9.90 0.63 -4.96
C LEU A 33 -10.70 0.82 -6.25
N ARG A 34 -11.53 1.85 -6.24
CA ARG A 34 -12.26 2.30 -7.43
C ARG A 34 -11.66 3.63 -7.82
N TYR A 35 -11.21 3.73 -9.06
CA TYR A 35 -10.70 4.97 -9.60
C TYR A 35 -11.90 5.84 -10.03
N PRO A 36 -12.06 7.05 -9.49
CA PRO A 36 -13.11 7.96 -9.92
C PRO A 36 -12.94 8.34 -11.40
N GLU A 37 -14.05 8.47 -12.12
CA GLU A 37 -14.06 8.84 -13.54
C GLU A 37 -13.37 10.19 -13.77
N GLU A 38 -13.67 11.18 -12.91
CA GLU A 38 -13.06 12.51 -12.95
C GLU A 38 -11.53 12.46 -12.86
N ALA A 39 -10.98 11.61 -12.00
CA ALA A 39 -9.54 11.43 -11.87
C ALA A 39 -8.91 10.69 -13.07
N ILE A 40 -9.67 9.81 -13.74
CA ILE A 40 -9.23 9.13 -14.98
C ILE A 40 -9.17 10.15 -16.13
N GLU A 41 -10.22 10.93 -16.33
CA GLU A 41 -10.32 11.93 -17.40
C GLU A 41 -9.21 12.98 -17.32
N ASN A 42 -8.95 13.45 -16.10
CA ASN A 42 -7.91 14.45 -15.83
C ASN A 42 -6.51 13.84 -15.67
N LYS A 43 -6.36 12.52 -15.84
CA LYS A 43 -5.10 11.78 -15.69
C LYS A 43 -4.40 12.05 -14.36
N VAL A 44 -5.18 12.21 -13.30
CA VAL A 44 -4.68 12.59 -11.97
C VAL A 44 -4.13 11.34 -11.30
N GLU A 45 -2.89 11.39 -10.86
CA GLU A 45 -2.22 10.33 -10.09
C GLU A 45 -1.64 10.92 -8.82
N GLY A 46 -1.50 10.10 -7.78
CA GLY A 46 -0.86 10.56 -6.56
C GLY A 46 -1.08 9.65 -5.37
N THR A 47 -0.87 10.21 -4.19
CA THR A 47 -1.04 9.50 -2.92
C THR A 47 -1.97 10.30 -2.02
N VAL A 48 -3.05 9.66 -1.59
CA VAL A 48 -3.98 10.23 -0.60
C VAL A 48 -3.60 9.66 0.76
N ALA A 49 -3.31 10.54 1.72
CA ALA A 49 -3.04 10.18 3.11
C ALA A 49 -4.31 10.39 3.94
N VAL A 50 -4.76 9.35 4.63
CA VAL A 50 -5.95 9.36 5.48
C VAL A 50 -5.56 9.00 6.90
N ASP A 51 -5.90 9.87 7.84
CA ASP A 51 -5.80 9.62 9.27
C ASP A 51 -7.13 9.07 9.77
N PHE A 52 -7.09 8.04 10.62
CA PHE A 52 -8.29 7.38 11.10
C PHE A 52 -8.11 6.73 12.46
N ASP A 53 -9.24 6.60 13.15
CA ASP A 53 -9.32 6.16 14.53
C ASP A 53 -9.98 4.80 14.61
N ILE A 54 -9.34 3.86 15.31
CA ILE A 54 -9.79 2.47 15.44
C ILE A 54 -10.23 2.21 16.88
N ASP A 55 -11.41 1.64 17.05
CA ASP A 55 -11.91 1.18 18.36
C ASP A 55 -11.29 -0.17 18.77
N VAL A 56 -11.44 -0.54 20.05
CA VAL A 56 -11.08 -1.86 20.60
C VAL A 56 -11.75 -3.03 19.87
N PHE A 57 -12.89 -2.77 19.22
CA PHE A 57 -13.60 -3.75 18.40
C PHE A 57 -13.02 -3.93 16.99
N GLY A 58 -12.04 -3.10 16.61
CA GLY A 58 -11.41 -3.13 15.29
C GLY A 58 -12.21 -2.39 14.20
N ASN A 59 -13.21 -1.60 14.59
CA ASN A 59 -13.96 -0.77 13.66
C ASN A 59 -13.32 0.62 13.56
N VAL A 60 -13.35 1.20 12.36
CA VAL A 60 -12.97 2.61 12.16
C VAL A 60 -14.10 3.51 12.64
N ILE A 61 -13.80 4.40 13.58
CA ILE A 61 -14.75 5.35 14.19
C ILE A 61 -14.79 6.65 13.39
N GLU A 62 -13.60 7.20 13.14
CA GLU A 62 -13.43 8.48 12.45
C GLU A 62 -12.36 8.33 11.38
N ALA A 63 -12.55 8.98 10.24
CA ALA A 63 -11.57 9.05 9.16
C ALA A 63 -11.54 10.47 8.61
N LYS A 64 -10.33 11.01 8.46
CA LYS A 64 -10.04 12.38 8.02
C LYS A 64 -8.94 12.36 6.97
N ILE A 65 -9.10 13.19 5.95
CA ILE A 65 -8.07 13.35 4.92
C ILE A 65 -6.98 14.24 5.47
N LYS A 66 -5.76 13.72 5.55
CA LYS A 66 -4.57 14.48 5.92
C LYS A 66 -3.96 15.18 4.71
N HIS A 67 -3.88 14.46 3.60
CA HIS A 67 -3.39 14.96 2.33
C HIS A 67 -4.20 14.35 1.20
N GLY A 68 -4.94 15.18 0.48
CA GLY A 68 -5.77 14.78 -0.65
C GLY A 68 -5.17 15.20 -1.98
N ILE A 69 -5.60 14.53 -3.04
CA ILE A 69 -5.29 14.90 -4.43
C ILE A 69 -6.51 15.45 -5.17
N GLY A 70 -7.71 15.30 -4.59
CA GLY A 70 -8.97 15.75 -5.19
C GLY A 70 -9.49 14.82 -6.30
N TYR A 71 -10.36 15.35 -7.16
CA TYR A 71 -10.95 14.66 -8.32
C TYR A 71 -11.69 13.35 -7.96
N GLY A 72 -12.33 13.29 -6.79
CA GLY A 72 -13.05 12.11 -6.31
C GLY A 72 -12.17 11.08 -5.56
N CYS A 73 -10.83 11.20 -5.62
CA CYS A 73 -9.93 10.22 -5.00
C CYS A 73 -9.98 10.27 -3.48
N ASP A 74 -10.27 11.45 -2.95
CA ASP A 74 -10.40 11.77 -1.54
C ASP A 74 -11.59 11.03 -0.91
N GLU A 75 -12.75 11.08 -1.58
CA GLU A 75 -13.98 10.40 -1.20
C GLU A 75 -13.81 8.87 -1.27
N GLU A 76 -13.18 8.37 -2.33
CA GLU A 76 -12.90 6.94 -2.47
C GLU A 76 -11.92 6.43 -1.42
N ALA A 77 -10.89 7.21 -1.09
CA ALA A 77 -9.98 6.90 0.00
C ALA A 77 -10.71 6.81 1.35
N LEU A 78 -11.59 7.77 1.65
CA LEU A 78 -12.42 7.73 2.87
C LEU A 78 -13.34 6.51 2.91
N ARG A 79 -13.95 6.14 1.77
CA ARG A 79 -14.79 4.94 1.68
C ARG A 79 -14.00 3.67 1.99
N LEU A 80 -12.81 3.53 1.41
CA LEU A 80 -11.94 2.36 1.63
C LEU A 80 -11.53 2.21 3.09
N VAL A 81 -11.12 3.32 3.71
CA VAL A 81 -10.70 3.31 5.12
C VAL A 81 -11.86 2.92 6.04
N LYS A 82 -13.08 3.40 5.78
CA LYS A 82 -14.28 3.00 6.53
C LYS A 82 -14.62 1.50 6.39
N LEU A 83 -14.18 0.85 5.31
CA LEU A 83 -14.40 -0.59 5.09
C LEU A 83 -13.36 -1.47 5.79
N LEU A 84 -12.25 -0.90 6.25
CA LEU A 84 -11.22 -1.67 6.95
C LEU A 84 -11.77 -2.21 8.28
N LYS A 85 -11.49 -3.49 8.53
CA LYS A 85 -11.77 -4.14 9.81
C LYS A 85 -10.51 -4.74 10.39
N PHE A 86 -10.20 -4.33 11.62
CA PHE A 86 -9.04 -4.78 12.36
C PHE A 86 -9.40 -5.90 13.33
N GLU A 87 -8.38 -6.62 13.81
CA GLU A 87 -8.57 -7.68 14.80
C GLU A 87 -9.07 -7.10 16.12
N LYS A 88 -10.22 -7.60 16.59
CA LYS A 88 -10.78 -7.24 17.90
C LYS A 88 -9.88 -7.75 19.01
N LYS A 89 -9.55 -6.88 19.97
CA LYS A 89 -8.80 -7.26 21.17
C LYS A 89 -9.51 -6.79 22.44
N LYS A 90 -9.47 -7.63 23.47
CA LYS A 90 -10.03 -7.29 24.79
C LYS A 90 -8.96 -6.56 25.60
N TYR A 91 -9.21 -5.30 25.91
CA TYR A 91 -8.45 -4.53 26.90
C TYR A 91 -9.27 -4.54 28.20
N GLN A 92 -8.64 -4.84 29.33
CA GLN A 92 -9.27 -5.14 30.62
C GLN A 92 -10.11 -3.96 31.17
N GLY A 93 -11.31 -3.75 30.63
CA GLY A 93 -12.21 -2.65 31.02
C GLY A 93 -11.79 -1.26 30.51
N MET A 94 -10.69 -1.15 29.74
CA MET A 94 -10.22 0.13 29.19
C MET A 94 -10.79 0.36 27.80
N ARG A 95 -11.39 1.54 27.58
CA ARG A 95 -11.68 2.05 26.25
C ARG A 95 -10.39 2.60 25.66
N VAL A 96 -9.95 2.06 24.54
CA VAL A 96 -8.72 2.47 23.87
C VAL A 96 -9.06 2.80 22.42
N VAL A 97 -8.70 3.99 21.99
CA VAL A 97 -8.79 4.43 20.59
C VAL A 97 -7.39 4.51 20.03
N PHE A 98 -7.20 4.00 18.82
CA PHE A 98 -5.91 4.00 18.15
C PHE A 98 -5.95 4.92 16.95
N HIS A 99 -5.13 5.97 16.98
CA HIS A 99 -4.92 6.85 15.84
C HIS A 99 -3.91 6.21 14.87
N ARG A 100 -4.29 6.05 13.60
CA ARG A 100 -3.43 5.54 12.53
C ARG A 100 -3.53 6.41 11.29
N SER A 101 -2.56 6.21 10.39
CA SER A 101 -2.51 6.85 9.08
C SER A 101 -2.23 5.79 8.02
N ILE A 102 -2.89 5.90 6.87
CA ILE A 102 -2.67 5.06 5.70
C ILE A 102 -2.49 5.93 4.45
N ASN A 103 -1.56 5.52 3.60
CA ASN A 103 -1.30 6.13 2.31
C ASN A 103 -1.89 5.25 1.22
N ILE A 104 -2.83 5.77 0.45
CA ILE A 104 -3.49 5.09 -0.66
C ILE A 104 -2.93 5.66 -1.96
N HIS A 105 -2.34 4.80 -2.78
CA HIS A 105 -1.72 5.20 -4.04
C HIS A 105 -2.73 5.06 -5.18
N PHE A 106 -3.04 6.19 -5.82
CA PHE A 106 -3.81 6.25 -7.05
C PHE A 106 -2.82 6.31 -8.22
N ARG A 107 -2.76 5.21 -8.97
CA ARG A 107 -1.92 5.11 -10.17
C ARG A 107 -2.79 4.74 -11.34
N LEU A 108 -2.79 5.57 -12.36
CA LEU A 108 -3.28 5.20 -13.66
C LEU A 108 -2.22 4.28 -14.23
N HIS A 109 -2.55 3.00 -14.31
CA HIS A 109 -1.92 2.18 -15.30
C HIS A 109 -2.36 2.80 -16.62
N SER A 110 -1.57 3.75 -17.14
CA SER A 110 -1.62 4.13 -18.55
C SER A 110 -1.75 2.81 -19.26
N ALA A 111 -2.85 2.62 -19.99
CA ALA A 111 -2.98 1.47 -20.85
C ALA A 111 -1.71 1.49 -21.68
N SER A 112 -0.75 0.63 -21.30
CA SER A 112 0.30 0.26 -22.19
C SER A 112 -0.48 -0.24 -23.37
N VAL A 113 -0.39 0.50 -24.47
CA VAL A 113 -0.55 -0.09 -25.77
C VAL A 113 0.31 -1.35 -25.69
N LYS A 114 -0.32 -2.50 -25.47
CA LYS A 114 0.30 -3.76 -25.88
C LYS A 114 0.48 -3.53 -27.38
N PRO A 115 1.69 -3.51 -27.95
CA PRO A 115 1.80 -3.63 -29.38
C PRO A 115 1.25 -5.02 -29.73
N VAL A 116 -0.02 -5.08 -30.08
CA VAL A 116 -0.56 -6.14 -30.92
C VAL A 116 -0.66 -5.42 -32.25
N GLN A 117 0.31 -5.59 -33.15
CA GLN A 117 0.29 -6.67 -34.14
C GLN A 117 1.72 -7.02 -34.62
N GLY A 118 2.08 -8.31 -34.49
CA GLY A 118 3.28 -8.91 -35.08
C GLY A 118 4.25 -9.52 -34.05
N ASN A 119 4.62 -10.80 -34.21
CA ASN A 119 5.48 -11.61 -33.34
C ASN A 119 6.81 -10.93 -32.89
N GLN A 120 6.80 -10.08 -31.87
CA GLN A 120 8.03 -9.55 -31.28
C GLN A 120 7.91 -9.41 -29.75
N ILE A 121 8.84 -10.02 -29.02
CA ILE A 121 8.97 -9.91 -27.57
C ILE A 121 10.35 -9.29 -27.32
N GLN A 122 10.44 -8.23 -26.52
CA GLN A 122 11.71 -7.64 -26.09
C GLN A 122 11.84 -7.79 -24.57
N TYR A 123 12.92 -8.43 -24.09
CA TYR A 123 13.21 -8.51 -22.65
C TYR A 123 14.48 -7.74 -22.27
N ASN A 124 14.37 -6.93 -21.22
CA ASN A 124 15.51 -6.24 -20.59
C ASN A 124 15.86 -6.98 -19.30
N PHE A 125 17.04 -7.59 -19.24
CA PHE A 125 17.51 -8.32 -18.07
C PHE A 125 18.57 -7.50 -17.34
N ILE A 126 18.27 -7.12 -16.10
CA ILE A 126 19.28 -6.57 -15.17
C ILE A 126 19.74 -7.77 -14.33
N PRO A 127 20.98 -8.30 -14.54
CA PRO A 127 21.47 -9.39 -13.72
C PRO A 127 21.50 -8.96 -12.25
N ALA A 128 20.86 -9.73 -11.37
CA ALA A 128 21.04 -9.56 -9.93
C ALA A 128 22.54 -9.78 -9.63
N LYS A 129 23.20 -8.75 -9.09
CA LYS A 129 24.62 -8.80 -8.73
C LYS A 129 24.87 -10.00 -7.81
N PRO A 130 25.81 -10.91 -8.12
CA PRO A 130 26.28 -11.87 -7.14
C PRO A 130 26.98 -11.13 -6.00
N ASP A 131 26.66 -11.52 -4.77
CA ASP A 131 27.23 -10.94 -3.54
C ASP A 131 28.73 -11.30 -3.49
N ILE A 132 29.60 -10.31 -3.67
CA ILE A 132 31.04 -10.44 -3.40
C ILE A 132 31.56 -9.14 -2.81
N THR A 133 32.03 -9.25 -1.57
CA THR A 133 32.71 -8.23 -0.77
C THR A 133 33.95 -7.72 -1.49
N GLY A 134 34.02 -6.42 -1.78
CA GLY A 134 35.26 -5.77 -2.23
C GLY A 134 35.02 -4.57 -3.14
N LYS A 135 35.48 -3.40 -2.66
CA LYS A 135 35.86 -2.17 -3.38
C LYS A 135 35.83 -2.24 -4.92
N ASP A 136 35.07 -1.31 -5.52
CA ASP A 136 35.43 -0.39 -6.62
C ASP A 136 34.20 -0.06 -7.49
N LYS A 137 34.05 1.22 -7.84
CA LYS A 137 32.89 1.80 -8.56
C LYS A 137 32.99 1.49 -10.05
N GLU A 138 32.01 0.79 -10.65
CA GLU A 138 31.74 0.94 -12.08
C GLU A 138 30.30 0.58 -12.50
N SER A 139 29.79 1.36 -13.46
CA SER A 139 28.42 1.44 -13.97
C SER A 139 27.86 0.08 -14.45
N THR A 140 26.68 -0.30 -13.94
CA THR A 140 25.96 -1.51 -14.36
C THR A 140 25.45 -1.36 -15.79
N LYS A 141 26.17 -1.95 -16.76
CA LYS A 141 25.73 -2.05 -18.16
C LYS A 141 24.58 -3.06 -18.25
N SER A 142 23.38 -2.59 -18.61
CA SER A 142 22.26 -3.45 -18.99
C SER A 142 22.47 -3.95 -20.42
N THR A 143 22.48 -5.26 -20.63
CA THR A 143 22.60 -5.86 -21.97
C THR A 143 21.21 -6.27 -22.45
N THR A 144 20.72 -5.63 -23.51
CA THR A 144 19.44 -5.94 -24.15
C THR A 144 19.62 -7.04 -25.21
N TYR A 145 18.82 -8.10 -25.16
CA TYR A 145 18.77 -9.13 -26.20
C TYR A 145 17.43 -9.06 -26.94
N THR A 146 17.47 -9.13 -28.27
CA THR A 146 16.28 -9.14 -29.15
C THR A 146 16.30 -10.40 -30.00
N PHE A 147 15.20 -11.17 -30.03
CA PHE A 147 15.04 -12.40 -30.84
C PHE A 147 13.79 -12.25 -31.71
N ASN A 148 13.92 -12.61 -32.98
CA ASN A 148 12.82 -12.65 -33.94
C ASN A 148 12.31 -14.08 -34.06
N ILE A 149 11.03 -14.31 -33.77
CA ILE A 149 10.39 -15.63 -33.90
C ILE A 149 9.38 -15.56 -35.05
N ASN A 150 9.77 -16.05 -36.22
CA ASN A 150 8.84 -16.21 -37.34
C ASN A 150 8.10 -17.54 -37.19
N LEU A 151 6.79 -17.47 -36.97
CA LEU A 151 5.90 -18.62 -37.10
C LEU A 151 5.30 -18.52 -38.52
N GLY A 152 5.72 -19.42 -39.40
CA GLY A 152 5.22 -19.51 -40.77
C GLY A 152 3.74 -19.89 -40.81
N ASN A 153 3.02 -19.36 -41.80
CA ASN A 153 1.60 -19.63 -42.06
C ASN A 153 1.33 -21.09 -42.39
#